data_AF-L7CPL2-F1
#
_entry.id   AF-L7CPL2-F1
#
_cell.length_a   1.000
_cell.length_b   1.000
_cell.length_c   1.000
_cell.angle_alpha   90.00
_cell.angle_beta   90.00
_cell.angle_gamma   90.00
#
_symmetry.space_group_name_H-M   'P 1'
#
loop_
_entity.id
_entity.type
_entity.pdbx_description
1 polymer ?
#
loop_
_entity_poly.entity_id
_entity_poly.type
_entity_poly.pdbx_seq_one_letter_code
_entity_poly.pdbx_strand_id
1 'polypeptide(L)'
;MMAVDTVRFGDFHYGSYDDVPDFRSRRYLPENATDIHMHKHANGYYARYKLPEHEFVSYLNKLWSKYGEHSAVERGGFMDEGHVVDCEMFDLRFGHIGWDCPEGSVVYYSPSEPDGGGATYYLDPDSISVTQRTGFW
;
A
#
# COMPACT_ATOMS: atom_id res chain seq x y z
N MET A 1 13.45 -7.89 -28.48
CA MET A 1 13.24 -6.86 -27.43
C MET A 1 12.43 -7.52 -26.31
N MET A 2 13.11 -8.22 -25.40
CA MET A 2 12.48 -9.08 -24.37
C MET A 2 13.16 -8.85 -22.99
N ALA A 3 13.26 -7.61 -22.53
CA ALA A 3 13.98 -7.33 -21.29
C ALA A 3 13.43 -6.18 -20.43
N VAL A 4 12.37 -5.48 -20.84
CA VAL A 4 11.81 -4.37 -20.04
C VAL A 4 10.60 -4.84 -19.20
N ASP A 5 9.83 -5.81 -19.71
CA ASP A 5 8.59 -6.26 -19.05
C ASP A 5 8.85 -7.03 -17.75
N THR A 6 9.85 -7.93 -17.74
CA THR A 6 10.22 -8.75 -16.57
C THR A 6 10.84 -7.97 -15.42
N VAL A 7 11.25 -6.71 -15.64
CA VAL A 7 11.80 -5.83 -14.59
C VAL A 7 10.72 -4.87 -14.06
N ARG A 8 9.61 -4.72 -14.79
CA ARG A 8 8.56 -3.74 -14.50
C ARG A 8 7.33 -4.35 -13.84
N PHE A 9 6.96 -5.57 -14.22
CA PHE A 9 5.77 -6.27 -13.71
C PHE A 9 6.12 -7.66 -13.20
N GLY A 10 5.29 -8.17 -12.29
CA GLY A 10 5.49 -9.45 -11.60
C GLY A 10 5.87 -9.29 -10.13
N ASP A 11 6.36 -10.38 -9.55
CA ASP A 11 6.65 -10.51 -8.13
C ASP A 11 8.11 -10.18 -7.81
N PHE A 12 8.31 -9.37 -6.79
CA PHE A 12 9.62 -8.91 -6.33
C PHE A 12 9.74 -8.98 -4.82
N HIS A 13 10.95 -9.23 -4.33
CA HIS A 13 11.29 -9.12 -2.91
C HIS A 13 12.45 -8.15 -2.75
N TYR A 14 12.28 -7.18 -1.85
CA TYR A 14 13.27 -6.17 -1.50
C TYR A 14 13.54 -6.19 0.00
N GLY A 15 14.79 -5.96 0.40
CA GLY A 15 15.16 -5.89 1.81
C GLY A 15 14.64 -4.60 2.48
N SER A 16 14.68 -3.49 1.75
CA SER A 16 14.36 -2.16 2.22
C SER A 16 13.75 -1.26 1.13
N TYR A 17 13.25 -0.10 1.52
CA TYR A 17 12.78 0.94 0.61
C TYR A 17 13.82 1.33 -0.45
N ASP A 18 15.09 1.44 -0.06
CA ASP A 18 16.17 1.88 -0.96
C ASP A 18 16.47 0.89 -2.09
N ASP A 19 16.13 -0.39 -1.88
CA ASP A 19 16.29 -1.45 -2.87
C ASP A 19 15.21 -1.42 -3.96
N VAL A 20 14.10 -0.69 -3.76
CA VAL A 20 12.97 -0.63 -4.71
C VAL A 20 13.31 0.33 -5.86
N PRO A 21 13.60 -0.08 -7.10
CA PRO A 21 14.10 0.84 -8.13
C PRO A 21 13.02 1.73 -8.76
N ASP A 22 11.74 1.41 -8.63
CA ASP A 22 10.64 2.18 -9.23
C ASP A 22 10.22 3.34 -8.31
N PHE A 23 10.53 4.57 -8.73
CA PHE A 23 10.19 5.77 -7.97
C PHE A 23 8.67 5.95 -7.77
N ARG A 24 7.83 5.39 -8.66
CA ARG A 24 6.37 5.45 -8.52
C ARG A 24 5.90 4.55 -7.39
N SER A 25 6.52 3.37 -7.26
CA SER A 25 6.28 2.49 -6.12
C SER A 25 6.69 3.17 -4.81
N ARG A 26 7.83 3.87 -4.80
CA ARG A 26 8.32 4.61 -3.62
C ARG A 26 7.36 5.69 -3.12
N ARG A 27 6.56 6.32 -3.98
CA ARG A 27 5.65 7.43 -3.61
C ARG A 27 4.69 7.11 -2.46
N TYR A 28 4.20 5.88 -2.41
CA TYR A 28 3.25 5.38 -1.41
C TYR A 28 3.84 4.27 -0.54
N LEU A 29 5.18 4.19 -0.47
CA LEU A 29 5.88 3.23 0.36
C LEU A 29 6.63 3.99 1.47
N PRO A 30 6.46 3.63 2.75
CA PRO A 30 7.21 4.23 3.85
C PRO A 30 8.71 3.95 3.72
N GLU A 31 9.55 4.96 4.00
CA GLU A 31 11.03 4.84 3.88
C GLU A 31 11.63 3.79 4.84
N ASN A 32 10.96 3.53 5.96
CA ASN A 32 11.39 2.55 6.95
C ASN A 32 10.83 1.13 6.69
N ALA A 33 10.11 0.92 5.59
CA ALA A 33 9.57 -0.39 5.26
C ALA A 33 10.70 -1.41 5.03
N THR A 34 10.53 -2.61 5.59
CA THR A 34 11.48 -3.72 5.45
C THR A 34 10.77 -5.00 5.03
N ASP A 35 11.51 -5.98 4.52
CA ASP A 35 10.96 -7.28 4.08
C ASP A 35 9.78 -7.09 3.12
N ILE A 36 10.03 -6.35 2.03
CA ILE A 36 8.98 -5.86 1.12
C ILE A 36 8.75 -6.88 0.02
N HIS A 37 7.59 -7.51 0.04
CA HIS A 37 7.06 -8.36 -1.03
C HIS A 37 6.16 -7.49 -1.90
N MET A 38 6.44 -7.41 -3.20
CA MET A 38 5.75 -6.48 -4.10
C MET A 38 5.32 -7.18 -5.38
N HIS A 39 4.03 -7.15 -5.68
CA HIS A 39 3.47 -7.59 -6.95
C HIS A 39 3.12 -6.37 -7.81
N LYS A 40 3.89 -6.12 -8.88
CA LYS A 40 3.71 -4.97 -9.76
C LYS A 40 2.87 -5.32 -10.98
N HIS A 41 1.94 -4.44 -11.33
CA HIS A 41 1.09 -4.56 -12.52
C HIS A 41 1.00 -3.22 -13.27
N ALA A 42 0.31 -3.19 -14.42
CA ALA A 42 0.34 -2.06 -15.35
C ALA A 42 0.10 -0.68 -14.69
N ASN A 43 -0.89 -0.60 -13.79
CA ASN A 43 -1.40 0.64 -13.21
C ASN A 43 -1.17 0.75 -11.71
N GLY A 44 -0.21 0.01 -11.15
CA GLY A 44 -0.03 0.00 -9.70
C GLY A 44 0.77 -1.17 -9.20
N TYR A 45 0.61 -1.43 -7.90
CA TYR A 45 1.19 -2.59 -7.25
C TYR A 45 0.44 -2.97 -5.99
N TYR A 46 0.61 -4.22 -5.59
CA TYR A 46 0.34 -4.69 -4.23
C TYR A 46 1.67 -4.83 -3.49
N ALA A 47 1.71 -4.50 -2.21
CA ALA A 47 2.87 -4.81 -1.38
C ALA A 47 2.48 -5.31 0.00
N ARG A 48 3.34 -6.14 0.58
CA ARG A 48 3.32 -6.56 1.98
C ARG A 48 4.70 -6.33 2.57
N TYR A 49 4.78 -5.70 3.73
CA TYR A 49 6.06 -5.35 4.37
C TYR A 49 5.91 -5.20 5.88
N LYS A 50 7.04 -5.14 6.56
CA LYS A 50 7.11 -4.87 8.00
C LYS A 50 7.32 -3.38 8.26
N LEU A 51 6.50 -2.84 9.16
CA LEU A 51 6.61 -1.48 9.66
C LEU A 51 5.91 -1.38 11.04
N PRO A 52 6.58 -0.90 12.09
CA PRO A 52 5.92 -0.68 13.37
C PRO A 52 4.74 0.30 13.24
N GLU A 53 3.63 0.05 13.97
CA GLU A 53 2.41 0.86 13.91
C GLU A 53 2.68 2.36 14.08
N HIS A 54 3.47 2.74 15.07
CA HIS A 54 3.76 4.16 15.33
C HIS A 54 4.49 4.83 14.16
N GLU A 55 5.33 4.08 13.44
CA GLU A 55 5.99 4.58 12.23
C GLU A 55 5.02 4.68 11.06
N PHE A 56 4.12 3.70 10.90
CA PHE A 56 3.05 3.74 9.91
C PHE A 56 2.14 4.96 10.12
N VAL A 57 1.67 5.18 11.34
CA VAL A 57 0.81 6.33 11.68
C VAL A 57 1.55 7.65 11.45
N SER A 58 2.84 7.73 11.84
CA SER A 58 3.67 8.91 11.57
C SER A 58 3.82 9.17 10.07
N TYR A 59 4.11 8.14 9.29
CA TYR A 59 4.18 8.19 7.83
C TYR A 59 2.88 8.71 7.23
N LEU A 60 1.74 8.11 7.60
CA LEU A 60 0.44 8.45 7.04
C LEU A 60 0.03 9.89 7.40
N ASN A 61 0.30 10.32 8.63
CA ASN A 61 0.07 11.70 9.06
C ASN A 61 0.91 12.70 8.24
N LYS A 62 2.18 12.40 7.98
CA LYS A 62 3.04 13.24 7.13
C LYS A 62 2.52 13.30 5.69
N LEU A 63 2.04 12.17 5.16
CA LEU A 63 1.48 12.11 3.80
C LEU A 63 0.23 12.99 3.68
N TRP A 64 -0.70 12.89 4.63
CA TRP A 64 -1.89 13.75 4.71
C TRP A 64 -1.55 15.21 4.95
N SER A 65 -0.60 15.52 5.83
CA SER A 65 -0.17 16.90 6.06
C SER A 65 0.43 17.56 4.82
N LYS A 66 1.07 16.77 3.94
CA LYS A 66 1.75 17.29 2.75
C LYS A 66 0.84 17.39 1.53
N TYR A 67 -0.08 16.44 1.36
CA TYR A 67 -0.88 16.30 0.14
C TYR A 67 -2.39 16.33 0.37
N GLY A 68 -2.86 16.36 1.62
CA GLY A 68 -4.28 16.28 1.97
C GLY A 68 -5.14 17.41 1.42
N GLU A 69 -4.59 18.63 1.29
CA GLU A 69 -5.30 19.77 0.69
C GLU A 69 -5.62 19.56 -0.81
N HIS A 70 -4.90 18.65 -1.47
CA HIS A 70 -5.11 18.29 -2.88
C HIS A 70 -5.88 16.98 -3.05
N SER A 71 -6.30 16.36 -1.94
CA SER A 71 -7.00 15.09 -1.98
C SER A 71 -8.41 15.26 -2.53
N ALA A 72 -8.83 14.35 -3.41
CA ALA A 72 -10.20 14.30 -3.92
C ALA A 72 -11.21 13.89 -2.84
N VAL A 73 -10.75 13.15 -1.83
CA VAL A 73 -11.53 12.73 -0.66
C VAL A 73 -10.81 13.22 0.60
N GLU A 74 -11.54 13.82 1.53
CA GLU A 74 -10.95 14.24 2.81
C GLU A 74 -10.57 13.04 3.69
N ARG A 75 -9.71 13.27 4.67
CA ARG A 75 -9.28 12.22 5.61
C ARG A 75 -10.47 11.73 6.42
N GLY A 76 -10.67 10.41 6.50
CA GLY A 76 -11.85 9.82 7.12
C GLY A 76 -13.11 9.90 6.25
N GLY A 77 -13.01 10.39 5.02
CA GLY A 77 -14.14 10.48 4.08
C GLY A 77 -14.53 9.14 3.44
N PHE A 78 -13.66 8.12 3.50
CA PHE A 78 -13.99 6.78 3.07
C PHE A 78 -14.79 6.04 4.15
N MET A 79 -15.90 5.40 3.75
CA MET A 79 -16.84 4.76 4.69
C MET A 79 -16.23 3.63 5.54
N ASP A 80 -15.14 3.01 5.08
CA ASP A 80 -14.46 1.90 5.74
C ASP A 80 -13.12 2.31 6.38
N GLU A 81 -12.72 3.59 6.32
CA GLU A 81 -11.51 4.05 6.98
C GLU A 81 -11.62 3.87 8.50
N GLY A 82 -10.63 3.20 9.10
CA GLY A 82 -10.62 2.88 10.52
C GLY A 82 -11.43 1.63 10.90
N HIS A 83 -12.09 0.96 9.95
CA HIS A 83 -12.77 -0.31 10.21
C HIS A 83 -11.82 -1.50 10.09
N VAL A 84 -12.18 -2.58 10.79
CA VAL A 84 -11.52 -3.87 10.66
C VAL A 84 -11.78 -4.43 9.27
N VAL A 85 -10.75 -5.04 8.68
CA VAL A 85 -10.82 -5.69 7.38
C VAL A 85 -11.84 -6.82 7.38
N ASP A 86 -12.72 -6.77 6.40
CA ASP A 86 -13.55 -7.90 5.99
C ASP A 86 -12.74 -8.80 5.04
N CYS A 87 -12.51 -10.04 5.45
CA CYS A 87 -11.71 -10.99 4.68
C CYS A 87 -12.35 -11.39 3.35
N GLU A 88 -13.68 -11.39 3.24
CA GLU A 88 -14.34 -11.63 1.96
C GLU A 88 -13.98 -10.50 0.97
N MET A 89 -14.02 -9.25 1.44
CA MET A 89 -13.63 -8.09 0.65
C MET A 89 -12.12 -8.01 0.38
N PHE A 90 -11.30 -8.54 1.28
CA PHE A 90 -9.86 -8.67 1.06
C PHE A 90 -9.56 -9.69 -0.04
N ASP A 91 -10.16 -10.88 0.01
CA ASP A 91 -9.94 -11.95 -0.96
C ASP A 91 -10.40 -11.56 -2.37
N LEU A 92 -11.48 -10.77 -2.49
CA LEU A 92 -11.87 -10.20 -3.78
C LEU A 92 -10.79 -9.30 -4.39
N ARG A 93 -9.94 -8.66 -3.56
CA ARG A 93 -8.87 -7.76 -4.00
C ARG A 93 -7.53 -8.48 -4.17
N PHE A 94 -7.18 -9.39 -3.27
CA PHE A 94 -5.85 -10.00 -3.15
C PHE A 94 -5.83 -11.52 -3.32
N GLY A 95 -6.97 -12.21 -3.39
CA GLY A 95 -7.02 -13.67 -3.48
C GLY A 95 -6.29 -14.22 -4.71
N HIS A 96 -6.20 -13.45 -5.80
CA HIS A 96 -5.46 -13.82 -6.99
C HIS A 96 -3.93 -13.84 -6.82
N ILE A 97 -3.37 -13.16 -5.81
CA ILE A 97 -1.94 -13.18 -5.48
C ILE A 97 -1.60 -14.15 -4.34
N GLY A 98 -2.59 -14.84 -3.77
CA GLY A 98 -2.39 -15.88 -2.76
C GLY A 98 -1.91 -15.36 -1.41
N TRP A 99 -2.18 -14.10 -1.07
CA TRP A 99 -1.96 -13.59 0.28
C TRP A 99 -3.17 -13.84 1.15
N ASP A 100 -2.94 -14.41 2.33
CA ASP A 100 -3.98 -14.61 3.32
C ASP A 100 -4.49 -13.26 3.82
N CYS A 101 -5.80 -13.20 4.11
CA CYS A 101 -6.40 -12.05 4.77
C CYS A 101 -5.71 -11.79 6.12
N PRO A 102 -5.26 -10.56 6.38
CA PRO A 102 -4.69 -10.20 7.67
C PRO A 102 -5.82 -9.88 8.65
N GLU A 103 -6.46 -10.92 9.19
CA GLU A 103 -7.57 -10.81 10.15
C GLU A 103 -7.26 -9.81 11.28
N GLY A 104 -8.23 -8.95 11.60
CA GLY A 104 -8.04 -7.92 12.63
C GLY A 104 -7.31 -6.66 12.17
N SER A 105 -6.80 -6.62 10.94
CA SER A 105 -6.19 -5.40 10.38
C SER A 105 -7.18 -4.26 10.27
N VAL A 106 -6.69 -3.03 10.35
CA VAL A 106 -7.48 -1.81 10.15
C VAL A 106 -7.17 -1.17 8.80
N VAL A 107 -8.21 -0.70 8.11
CA VAL A 107 -8.10 -0.05 6.80
C VAL A 107 -7.73 1.43 6.96
N TYR A 108 -6.75 1.88 6.18
CA TYR A 108 -6.34 3.28 6.08
C TYR A 108 -6.19 3.71 4.62
N TYR A 109 -6.30 5.01 4.37
CA TYR A 109 -6.18 5.58 3.03
C TYR A 109 -5.13 6.69 2.99
N SER A 110 -4.34 6.75 1.92
CA SER A 110 -3.58 7.95 1.57
C SER A 110 -4.53 9.06 1.08
N PRO A 111 -4.03 10.30 0.94
CA PRO A 111 -4.62 11.25 0.01
C PRO A 111 -4.85 10.60 -1.36
N SER A 112 -5.99 10.88 -1.97
CA SER A 112 -6.40 10.34 -3.27
C SER A 112 -6.36 11.41 -4.35
N GLU A 113 -5.88 11.03 -5.52
CA GLU A 113 -5.94 11.89 -6.71
C GLU A 113 -7.32 11.75 -7.39
N PRO A 114 -7.84 12.79 -8.08
CA PRO A 114 -9.15 12.74 -8.72
C PRO A 114 -9.31 11.66 -9.80
N ASP A 115 -8.22 11.18 -10.38
CA ASP A 115 -8.14 10.11 -11.38
C ASP A 115 -8.00 8.71 -10.77
N GLY A 116 -7.99 8.60 -9.44
CA GLY A 116 -7.92 7.33 -8.72
C GLY A 116 -6.50 6.91 -8.33
N GLY A 117 -5.50 7.80 -8.48
CA GLY A 117 -4.19 7.64 -7.87
C GLY A 117 -4.27 7.65 -6.34
N GLY A 118 -3.46 6.83 -5.66
CA GLY A 118 -3.50 6.70 -4.20
C GLY A 118 -3.18 5.29 -3.71
N ALA A 119 -3.24 5.11 -2.40
CA ALA A 119 -2.99 3.85 -1.74
C ALA A 119 -3.99 3.56 -0.63
N THR A 120 -4.40 2.29 -0.57
CA THR A 120 -5.14 1.69 0.55
C THR A 120 -4.18 0.80 1.32
N TYR A 121 -4.19 0.94 2.64
CA TYR A 121 -3.35 0.18 3.55
C TYR A 121 -4.21 -0.64 4.51
N TYR A 122 -3.69 -1.79 4.90
CA TYR A 122 -4.26 -2.73 5.85
C TYR A 122 -3.18 -3.00 6.88
N LEU A 123 -3.30 -2.38 8.04
CA LEU A 123 -2.32 -2.50 9.12
C LEU A 123 -2.79 -3.55 10.12
N ASP A 124 -1.97 -4.58 10.30
CA ASP A 124 -2.06 -5.49 11.43
C ASP A 124 -1.08 -4.99 12.53
N PRO A 125 -1.58 -4.40 13.63
CA PRO A 125 -0.73 -3.86 14.68
C PRO A 125 0.01 -4.96 15.46
N ASP A 126 -0.55 -6.18 15.52
CA ASP A 126 0.02 -7.29 16.31
C ASP A 126 1.21 -7.93 15.58
N SER A 127 1.12 -8.06 14.26
CA SER A 127 2.17 -8.69 13.45
C SER A 127 3.14 -7.69 12.79
N ILE A 128 3.01 -6.39 13.09
CA ILE A 128 3.75 -5.28 12.47
C ILE A 128 3.76 -5.31 10.93
N SER A 129 2.73 -5.93 10.35
CA SER A 129 2.61 -6.18 8.92
C SER A 129 1.66 -5.16 8.31
N VAL A 130 2.08 -4.58 7.20
CA VAL A 130 1.23 -3.72 6.38
C VAL A 130 1.05 -4.37 5.04
N THR A 131 -0.20 -4.58 4.64
CA THR A 131 -0.56 -4.89 3.26
C THR A 131 -1.07 -3.63 2.59
N GLN A 132 -0.72 -3.40 1.33
CA GLN A 132 -1.17 -2.23 0.60
C GLN A 132 -1.51 -2.53 -0.85
N ARG A 133 -2.41 -1.71 -1.38
CA ARG A 133 -2.73 -1.61 -2.80
C ARG A 133 -2.53 -0.17 -3.23
N THR A 134 -1.78 0.03 -4.30
CA THR A 134 -1.52 1.37 -4.85
C THR A 134 -1.94 1.46 -6.31
N GLY A 135 -2.61 2.56 -6.67
CA GLY A 135 -2.89 2.97 -8.04
C GLY A 135 -2.00 4.15 -8.46
N PHE A 136 -1.48 4.11 -9.69
CA PHE A 136 -0.60 5.15 -10.26
C PHE A 136 -1.30 6.14 -11.20
N TRP A 137 -2.64 6.15 -11.23
CA TRP A 137 -3.43 6.93 -12.18
C TRP A 137 -3.08 8.41 -12.15
#